data_AF-A0A8T3NWF8-F1
#
_entry.id   AF-A0A8T3NWF8-F1
#
_cell.length_a   1.000
_cell.length_b   1.000
_cell.length_c   1.000
_cell.angle_alpha   90.00
_cell.angle_beta   90.00
_cell.angle_gamma   90.00
#
_symmetry.space_group_name_H-M   'P 1'
#
loop_
_entity.id
_entity.type
_entity.pdbx_description
1 polymer ?
#
loop_
_entity_poly.entity_id
_entity_poly.type
_entity_poly.pdbx_seq_one_letter_code
_entity_poly.pdbx_strand_id
1 'polypeptide(L)'
;MKLTLSTPLLLGSGRGERQVAAAEFWTSYRVTVRAPDELILGVRLPLAPRRSVRFRKVGTRRAQAISKVVMALAYREDAGVWRDVRVALGSVAATPIRVPRTERVLEGAAPRNTTADHAAATIAQEITPIDDVRSTAEYRRAVTARILHRMLRDEGDW
;
A
#
# COMPACT_ATOMS: atom_id res chain seq x y z
N MET A 1 4.05 1.51 -2.35
CA MET A 1 5.25 2.30 -2.01
C MET A 1 5.04 3.80 -2.09
N LYS A 2 4.54 4.38 -3.21
CA LYS A 2 4.32 5.84 -3.29
C LYS A 2 3.29 6.34 -2.26
N LEU A 3 2.16 5.63 -2.14
CA LEU A 3 1.12 5.93 -1.15
C LEU A 3 1.59 5.85 0.30
N THR A 4 2.53 4.95 0.62
CA THR A 4 3.04 4.80 1.99
C THR A 4 3.99 5.91 2.40
N LEU A 5 4.42 6.79 1.50
CA LEU A 5 5.34 7.89 1.80
C LEU A 5 4.68 9.27 1.71
N SER A 6 3.35 9.33 1.51
CA SER A 6 2.61 10.59 1.27
C SER A 6 3.27 11.48 0.22
N THR A 7 3.76 10.86 -0.84
CA THR A 7 4.51 11.50 -1.89
C THR A 7 3.57 12.10 -2.93
N PRO A 8 3.61 13.42 -3.19
CA PRO A 8 2.82 14.00 -4.26
C PRO A 8 3.41 13.71 -5.64
N LEU A 9 2.53 13.61 -6.62
CA LEU A 9 2.84 13.60 -8.05
C LEU A 9 2.88 15.03 -8.56
N LEU A 10 3.88 15.36 -9.36
CA LEU A 10 3.97 16.63 -10.07
C LEU A 10 3.36 16.45 -11.45
N LEU A 11 2.30 17.19 -11.73
CA LEU A 11 1.66 17.27 -13.03
C LEU A 11 1.99 18.61 -13.67
N GLY A 12 2.14 18.66 -14.99
CA GLY A 12 2.34 19.92 -15.68
C GLY A 12 1.94 19.90 -17.14
N SER A 13 1.76 21.10 -17.68
CA SER A 13 1.37 21.39 -19.06
C SER A 13 2.03 22.69 -19.51
N GLY A 14 1.75 23.16 -20.73
CA GLY A 14 2.15 24.49 -21.18
C GLY A 14 1.58 25.64 -20.33
N ARG A 15 0.58 25.39 -19.47
CA ARG A 15 0.00 26.39 -18.56
C ARG A 15 0.67 26.45 -17.18
N GLY A 16 1.61 25.54 -16.89
CA GLY A 16 2.29 25.45 -15.60
C GLY A 16 2.17 24.08 -14.92
N GLU A 17 2.54 24.04 -13.65
CA GLU A 17 2.65 22.82 -12.85
C GLU A 17 1.75 22.84 -11.62
N ARG A 18 1.30 21.66 -11.19
CA ARG A 18 0.59 21.46 -9.91
C ARG A 18 0.97 20.15 -9.25
N GLN A 19 0.72 20.07 -7.95
CA GLN A 19 0.94 18.85 -7.17
C GLN A 19 -0.38 18.17 -6.83
N VAL A 20 -0.38 16.84 -6.88
CA VAL A 20 -1.52 16.00 -6.51
C VAL A 20 -1.03 14.94 -5.53
N ALA A 21 -1.72 14.75 -4.41
CA ALA A 21 -1.40 13.66 -3.50
C ALA A 21 -1.53 12.32 -4.24
N ALA A 22 -0.55 11.41 -4.11
CA ALA A 22 -0.63 10.13 -4.82
C ALA A 22 -1.89 9.31 -4.48
N ALA A 23 -2.48 9.52 -3.30
CA ALA A 23 -3.74 8.88 -2.89
C ALA A 23 -4.97 9.40 -3.65
N GLU A 24 -4.90 10.60 -4.21
CA GLU A 24 -6.00 11.27 -4.91
C GLU A 24 -5.84 11.19 -6.43
N PHE A 25 -4.69 10.70 -6.93
CA PHE A 25 -4.41 10.71 -8.35
C PHE A 25 -5.32 9.77 -9.16
N TRP A 26 -5.66 8.60 -8.59
CA TRP A 26 -6.57 7.63 -9.19
C TRP A 26 -7.94 7.72 -8.52
N THR A 27 -8.95 8.18 -9.26
CA THR A 27 -10.32 8.32 -8.76
C THR A 27 -11.15 7.06 -8.96
N SER A 28 -10.85 6.26 -9.98
CA SER A 28 -11.47 4.96 -10.23
C SER A 28 -10.60 4.10 -11.17
N TYR A 29 -11.07 2.90 -11.51
CA TYR A 29 -10.34 2.00 -12.41
C TYR A 29 -10.08 2.67 -13.78
N ARG A 30 -8.80 2.82 -14.14
CA ARG A 30 -8.33 3.48 -15.37
C ARG A 30 -8.66 4.98 -15.49
N VAL A 31 -9.10 5.62 -14.41
CA VAL A 31 -9.38 7.07 -14.38
C VAL A 31 -8.40 7.78 -13.45
N THR A 32 -7.88 8.91 -13.91
CA THR A 32 -6.96 9.76 -13.16
C THR A 32 -7.43 11.20 -13.17
N VAL A 33 -7.01 12.01 -12.20
CA VAL A 33 -7.31 13.46 -12.14
C VAL A 33 -6.50 14.31 -13.13
N ARG A 34 -5.66 13.69 -13.96
CA ARG A 34 -4.82 14.35 -14.98
C ARG A 34 -5.71 14.93 -16.09
N ALA A 35 -5.54 16.21 -16.39
CA ALA A 35 -6.19 16.84 -17.54
C ALA A 35 -5.63 16.27 -18.87
N PRO A 36 -6.35 16.39 -20.00
CA PRO A 36 -5.90 15.83 -21.28
C PRO A 36 -4.49 16.26 -21.72
N ASP A 37 -4.12 17.50 -21.41
CA ASP A 37 -2.85 18.12 -21.79
C ASP A 37 -1.78 18.15 -20.68
N GLU A 38 -2.05 17.52 -19.54
CA GLU A 38 -1.08 17.39 -18.45
C GLU A 38 -0.21 16.14 -18.62
N LEU A 39 1.05 16.19 -18.22
CA LEU A 39 1.94 15.05 -18.08
C LEU A 39 2.33 14.86 -16.61
N ILE A 40 2.67 13.63 -16.22
CA ILE A 40 3.37 13.40 -14.95
C ILE A 40 4.83 13.79 -15.17
N LEU A 41 5.25 14.89 -14.56
CA LEU A 41 6.63 15.38 -14.64
C LEU A 41 7.53 14.70 -13.62
N GLY A 42 6.98 14.27 -12.49
CA GLY A 42 7.79 13.68 -11.43
C GLY A 42 7.02 13.24 -10.19
N VAL A 43 7.78 12.75 -9.23
CA VAL A 43 7.30 12.19 -7.97
C VAL A 43 8.18 12.74 -6.84
N ARG A 44 7.61 13.46 -5.87
CA ARG A 44 8.39 14.09 -4.78
C ARG A 44 8.49 13.17 -3.57
N LEU A 45 9.59 12.44 -3.46
CA LEU A 45 9.85 11.54 -2.34
C LEU A 45 10.41 12.34 -1.15
N PRO A 46 9.77 12.31 0.04
CA PRO A 46 10.33 12.95 1.21
C PRO A 46 11.60 12.22 1.65
N LEU A 47 12.63 12.99 2.02
CA LEU A 47 13.77 12.46 2.77
C LEU A 47 13.28 12.21 4.21
N ALA A 48 12.88 10.98 4.50
CA ALA A 48 12.34 10.59 5.80
C ALA A 48 13.36 9.73 6.57
N PRO A 49 14.35 10.34 7.26
CA PRO A 49 15.24 9.58 8.11
C PRO A 49 14.41 8.85 9.18
N ARG A 50 14.83 7.63 9.54
CA ARG A 50 14.20 6.79 10.59
C ARG A 50 12.84 6.16 10.23
N ARG A 51 12.48 6.07 8.94
CA ARG A 51 11.30 5.32 8.50
C ARG A 51 11.72 3.95 7.98
N SER A 52 11.16 2.91 8.58
CA SER A 52 11.27 1.54 8.07
C SER A 52 10.26 1.34 6.95
N VAL A 53 10.67 0.67 5.88
CA VAL A 53 9.79 0.30 4.76
C VAL A 53 9.97 -1.18 4.46
N ARG A 54 8.86 -1.91 4.51
CA ARG A 54 8.77 -3.31 4.10
C ARG A 54 7.88 -3.39 2.87
N PHE A 55 8.26 -4.23 1.91
CA PHE A 55 7.52 -4.42 0.66
C PHE A 55 7.40 -5.90 0.34
N ARG A 56 6.21 -6.34 -0.06
CA ARG A 56 6.00 -7.70 -0.55
C ARG A 56 5.16 -7.70 -1.82
N LYS A 57 5.61 -8.49 -2.79
CA LYS A 57 4.90 -8.79 -4.03
C LYS A 57 4.64 -10.28 -4.10
N VAL A 58 3.40 -10.65 -4.40
CA VAL A 58 3.00 -12.03 -4.71
C VAL A 58 2.54 -12.09 -6.15
N GLY A 59 3.15 -12.98 -6.92
CA GLY A 59 2.80 -13.30 -8.30
C GLY A 59 2.78 -14.81 -8.51
N THR A 60 2.46 -15.24 -9.72
CA THR A 60 2.39 -16.68 -10.07
C THR A 60 3.77 -17.35 -10.13
N ARG A 61 4.84 -16.56 -10.29
CA ARG A 61 6.24 -17.01 -10.36
C ARG A 61 7.15 -15.95 -9.75
N ARG A 62 8.38 -16.33 -9.41
CA ARG A 62 9.35 -15.46 -8.70
C ARG A 62 9.80 -14.24 -9.50
N ALA A 63 9.92 -14.36 -10.82
CA ALA A 63 10.37 -13.29 -11.70
C ALA A 63 9.37 -13.02 -12.84
N GLN A 64 9.35 -11.77 -13.34
CA GLN A 64 8.52 -11.35 -14.48
C GLN A 64 7.04 -11.74 -14.35
N ALA A 65 6.45 -11.55 -13.16
CA ALA A 65 5.02 -11.78 -12.91
C ALA A 65 4.30 -10.48 -12.58
N ILE A 66 3.06 -10.34 -13.07
CA ILE A 66 2.14 -9.30 -12.60
C ILE A 66 1.65 -9.70 -11.19
N SER A 67 1.56 -8.72 -10.29
CA SER A 67 1.18 -8.95 -8.90
C SER A 67 -0.28 -9.40 -8.78
N LYS A 68 -0.50 -10.53 -8.08
CA LYS A 68 -1.80 -10.89 -7.49
C LYS A 68 -2.08 -10.02 -6.26
N VAL A 69 -1.06 -9.78 -5.45
CA VAL A 69 -1.10 -8.84 -4.32
C VAL A 69 0.23 -8.11 -4.27
N VAL A 70 0.19 -6.82 -3.98
CA VAL A 70 1.38 -6.04 -3.64
C VAL A 70 1.08 -5.18 -2.43
N MET A 71 1.97 -5.21 -1.44
CA MET A 71 1.85 -4.49 -0.19
C MET A 71 3.13 -3.72 0.11
N ALA A 72 2.97 -2.48 0.57
CA ALA A 72 4.02 -1.74 1.24
C ALA A 72 3.53 -1.38 2.64
N LEU A 73 4.38 -1.60 3.64
CA LEU A 73 4.19 -1.16 5.01
C LEU A 73 5.34 -0.20 5.31
N ALA A 74 5.03 0.98 5.82
CA ALA A 74 6.03 1.93 6.25
C ALA A 74 5.64 2.55 7.57
N TYR A 75 6.58 2.58 8.51
CA TYR A 75 6.36 3.00 9.89
C TYR A 75 7.64 3.60 10.48
N ARG A 76 7.50 4.29 11.59
CA ARG A 76 8.59 4.61 12.50
C ARG A 76 8.46 3.73 13.73
N GLU A 77 9.59 3.41 14.35
CA GLU A 77 9.60 2.75 15.64
C GLU A 77 10.04 3.75 16.71
N ASP A 78 9.30 3.78 17.81
CA ASP A 78 9.55 4.68 18.93
C ASP A 78 9.20 3.95 20.22
N ALA A 79 10.19 3.77 21.11
CA ALA A 79 10.04 3.04 22.37
C ALA A 79 9.34 1.65 22.24
N GLY A 80 9.65 0.89 21.19
CA GLY A 80 9.10 -0.45 20.96
C GLY A 80 7.66 -0.50 20.45
N VAL A 81 7.09 0.65 20.08
CA VAL A 81 5.79 0.74 19.40
C VAL A 81 5.94 1.38 18.03
N TRP A 82 4.98 1.09 17.14
CA TRP A 82 4.95 1.70 15.81
C TRP A 82 4.25 3.05 15.80
N ARG A 83 4.78 3.96 15.00
CA ARG A 83 4.28 5.32 14.81
C ARG A 83 4.23 5.69 13.33
N ASP A 84 3.30 6.56 12.97
CA ASP A 84 3.11 7.04 11.59
C ASP A 84 2.98 5.84 10.62
N VAL A 85 2.17 4.85 11.01
CA VAL A 85 2.00 3.62 10.25
C VAL A 85 1.21 3.87 8.98
N ARG A 86 1.76 3.42 7.85
CA ARG A 86 1.12 3.51 6.54
C ARG A 86 1.20 2.18 5.83
N VAL A 87 0.06 1.68 5.38
CA VAL A 87 -0.05 0.44 4.63
C VAL A 87 -0.74 0.75 3.31
N ALA A 88 -0.07 0.44 2.21
CA ALA A 88 -0.64 0.62 0.88
C ALA A 88 -0.63 -0.68 0.09
N LEU A 89 -1.69 -0.86 -0.68
CA LEU A 89 -1.96 -2.09 -1.42
C LEU A 89 -2.21 -1.79 -2.89
N GLY A 90 -1.90 -2.76 -3.73
CA GLY A 90 -2.32 -2.83 -5.12
C GLY A 90 -2.90 -4.19 -5.44
N SER A 91 -3.68 -4.25 -6.52
CA SER A 91 -4.35 -5.47 -7.00
C SER A 91 -5.43 -6.05 -6.06
N VAL A 92 -5.89 -5.27 -5.07
CA VAL A 92 -6.91 -5.67 -4.08
C VAL A 92 -8.12 -4.72 -4.03
N ALA A 93 -8.15 -3.73 -4.93
CA ALA A 93 -9.22 -2.77 -5.13
C ALA A 93 -9.11 -2.21 -6.57
N ALA A 94 -10.07 -1.38 -6.98
CA ALA A 94 -10.11 -0.75 -8.31
C ALA A 94 -8.88 0.16 -8.59
N THR A 95 -8.33 0.76 -7.53
CA THR A 95 -7.15 1.63 -7.55
C THR A 95 -6.15 1.18 -6.48
N PRO A 96 -4.89 1.66 -6.51
CA PRO A 96 -4.01 1.54 -5.36
C PRO A 96 -4.61 2.28 -4.16
N ILE A 97 -4.67 1.63 -2.99
CA ILE A 97 -5.34 2.17 -1.79
C ILE A 97 -4.42 2.17 -0.57
N ARG A 98 -4.77 3.02 0.40
CA ARG A 98 -4.36 2.88 1.81
C ARG A 98 -5.46 2.16 2.58
N VAL A 99 -5.09 1.60 3.73
CA VAL A 99 -6.01 0.87 4.62
C VAL A 99 -6.06 1.52 6.01
N PRO A 100 -6.70 2.69 6.15
CA PRO A 100 -6.69 3.49 7.39
C PRO A 100 -7.30 2.81 8.62
N ARG A 101 -8.23 1.86 8.47
CA ARG A 101 -8.73 1.07 9.62
C ARG A 101 -7.63 0.15 10.13
N THR A 102 -6.93 -0.54 9.22
CA THR A 102 -5.79 -1.39 9.55
C THR A 102 -4.64 -0.57 10.13
N GLU A 103 -4.31 0.59 9.55
CA GLU A 103 -3.26 1.47 10.07
C GLU A 103 -3.54 1.91 11.52
N ARG A 104 -4.80 2.19 11.88
CA ARG A 104 -5.18 2.52 13.27
C ARG A 104 -4.99 1.37 14.25
N VAL A 105 -5.11 0.11 13.81
CA VAL A 105 -4.82 -1.07 14.65
C VAL A 105 -3.33 -1.14 14.97
N LEU A 106 -2.49 -0.70 14.04
CA LEU A 106 -1.03 -0.77 14.14
C LEU A 106 -0.42 0.45 14.84
N GLU A 107 -1.07 1.60 14.77
CA GLU A 107 -0.58 2.85 15.37
C GLU A 107 -0.53 2.75 16.91
N GLY A 108 0.65 3.00 17.48
CA GLY A 108 0.90 2.85 18.91
C GLY A 108 0.96 1.40 19.41
N ALA A 109 0.85 0.42 18.51
CA ALA A 109 0.94 -0.99 18.87
C ALA A 109 2.38 -1.51 18.79
N ALA A 110 2.69 -2.51 19.62
CA ALA A 110 3.92 -3.27 19.51
C ALA A 110 3.75 -4.42 18.49
N PRO A 111 4.83 -4.87 17.82
CA PRO A 111 4.84 -6.03 16.93
C PRO A 111 4.62 -7.34 17.69
N ARG A 112 3.39 -7.62 18.10
CA ARG A 112 2.99 -8.83 18.83
C ARG A 112 2.00 -9.66 18.01
N ASN A 113 1.87 -10.94 18.36
CA ASN A 113 0.95 -11.87 17.70
C ASN A 113 -0.48 -11.34 17.69
N THR A 114 -0.97 -10.85 18.83
CA THR A 114 -2.32 -10.28 18.96
C THR A 114 -2.55 -9.09 18.03
N THR A 115 -1.56 -8.19 17.91
CA THR A 115 -1.59 -7.07 16.95
C THR A 115 -1.66 -7.58 15.51
N ALA A 116 -0.85 -8.60 15.19
CA ALA A 116 -0.82 -9.19 13.85
C ALA A 116 -2.14 -9.86 13.47
N ASP A 117 -2.75 -10.59 14.41
CA ASP A 117 -4.06 -11.24 14.22
C ASP A 117 -5.17 -10.21 13.98
N HIS A 118 -5.24 -9.17 14.82
CA HIS A 118 -6.23 -8.10 14.66
C HIS A 118 -6.05 -7.32 13.35
N ALA A 119 -4.81 -7.01 12.99
CA ALA A 119 -4.51 -6.30 11.75
C ALA A 119 -4.86 -7.15 10.52
N ALA A 120 -4.58 -8.46 10.56
CA ALA A 120 -4.92 -9.40 9.50
C ALA A 120 -6.45 -9.57 9.32
N ALA A 121 -7.20 -9.63 10.41
CA ALA A 121 -8.66 -9.65 10.36
C ALA A 121 -9.22 -8.34 9.80
N THR A 122 -8.66 -7.20 10.21
CA THR A 122 -9.11 -5.86 9.78
C THR A 122 -8.86 -5.63 8.29
N ILE A 123 -7.64 -5.91 7.81
CA ILE A 123 -7.27 -5.67 6.40
C ILE A 123 -8.10 -6.50 5.43
N ALA A 124 -8.50 -7.72 5.82
CA ALA A 124 -9.34 -8.59 4.99
C ALA A 124 -10.73 -8.00 4.72
N GLN A 125 -11.26 -7.20 5.66
CA GLN A 125 -12.56 -6.52 5.56
C GLN A 125 -12.46 -5.14 4.89
N GLU A 126 -11.25 -4.58 4.77
CA GLU A 126 -11.02 -3.23 4.25
C GLU A 126 -10.78 -3.20 2.74
N ILE A 127 -10.57 -4.37 2.12
CA ILE A 127 -10.29 -4.52 0.69
C ILE A 127 -11.47 -5.11 -0.07
N THR A 128 -11.58 -4.74 -1.35
CA THR A 128 -12.66 -5.16 -2.25
C THR A 128 -12.10 -5.75 -3.56
N PRO A 129 -11.36 -6.87 -3.49
CA PRO A 129 -10.78 -7.48 -4.67
C PRO A 129 -11.84 -8.12 -5.57
N ILE A 130 -11.51 -8.21 -6.86
CA ILE A 130 -12.28 -8.93 -7.88
C ILE A 130 -11.61 -10.27 -8.21
N ASP A 131 -12.37 -11.14 -8.85
CA ASP A 131 -11.84 -12.31 -9.56
C ASP A 131 -11.26 -11.88 -10.92
N ASP A 132 -10.14 -12.49 -11.32
CA ASP A 132 -9.61 -12.40 -12.68
C ASP A 132 -8.83 -13.66 -13.07
N VAL A 133 -8.29 -13.68 -14.29
CA VAL A 133 -7.46 -14.77 -14.82
C VAL A 133 -6.19 -15.07 -14.01
N ARG A 134 -5.79 -14.18 -13.08
CA ARG A 134 -4.58 -14.33 -12.27
C ARG A 134 -4.91 -14.90 -10.89
N SER A 135 -6.09 -14.59 -10.34
CA SER A 135 -6.48 -14.97 -8.99
C SER A 135 -7.93 -14.68 -8.68
N THR A 136 -8.50 -15.42 -7.73
CA THR A 136 -9.78 -15.10 -7.13
C THR A 136 -9.68 -13.98 -6.07
N ALA A 137 -10.79 -13.30 -5.82
CA ALA A 137 -11.01 -12.32 -4.78
C ALA A 137 -10.79 -12.95 -3.40
N GLU A 138 -11.29 -14.16 -3.18
CA GLU A 138 -11.08 -14.94 -1.95
C GLU A 138 -9.58 -15.15 -1.68
N TYR A 139 -8.82 -15.64 -2.67
CA TYR A 139 -7.38 -15.82 -2.53
C TYR A 139 -6.68 -14.49 -2.23
N ARG A 140 -7.05 -13.40 -2.93
CA ARG A 140 -6.48 -12.07 -2.67
C ARG A 140 -6.74 -11.60 -1.24
N ARG A 141 -7.94 -11.84 -0.69
CA ARG A 141 -8.25 -11.52 0.72
C ARG A 141 -7.38 -12.32 1.68
N ALA A 142 -7.39 -13.65 1.54
CA ALA A 142 -6.64 -14.54 2.41
C ALA A 142 -5.13 -14.26 2.39
N VAL A 143 -4.56 -14.09 1.20
CA VAL A 143 -3.13 -13.80 1.03
C VAL A 143 -2.75 -12.42 1.54
N THR A 144 -3.59 -11.40 1.35
CA THR A 144 -3.31 -10.06 1.89
C THR A 144 -3.22 -10.08 3.41
N ALA A 145 -4.19 -10.73 4.08
CA ALA A 145 -4.18 -10.89 5.53
C ALA A 145 -2.92 -11.63 6.01
N ARG A 146 -2.58 -12.75 5.36
CA ARG A 146 -1.42 -13.57 5.73
C ARG A 146 -0.08 -12.86 5.49
N ILE A 147 0.04 -12.09 4.40
CA ILE A 147 1.23 -11.27 4.13
C ILE A 147 1.41 -10.26 5.26
N LEU A 148 0.36 -9.51 5.62
CA LEU A 148 0.46 -8.52 6.68
C LEU A 148 0.89 -9.19 7.99
N HIS A 149 0.17 -10.24 8.41
CA HIS A 149 0.50 -10.99 9.63
C HIS A 149 1.99 -11.39 9.71
N ARG A 150 2.54 -11.94 8.62
CA ARG A 150 3.96 -12.32 8.53
C ARG A 150 4.92 -11.13 8.54
N MET A 151 4.62 -10.08 7.77
CA MET A 151 5.45 -8.87 7.71
C MET A 151 5.59 -8.19 9.07
N LEU A 152 4.54 -8.25 9.91
CA LEU A 152 4.53 -7.69 11.27
C LEU A 152 5.37 -8.50 12.27
N ARG A 153 5.63 -9.78 11.96
CA ARG A 153 6.39 -10.72 12.81
C ARG A 153 7.84 -10.90 12.38
N ASP A 154 8.26 -10.16 11.34
CA ASP A 154 9.53 -10.33 10.67
C ASP A 154 9.82 -11.77 10.20
N GLU A 155 8.77 -12.52 9.94
CA GLU A 155 8.89 -13.84 9.33
C GLU A 155 9.07 -13.56 7.82
N GLY A 156 10.29 -13.76 7.32
CA GLY A 156 10.75 -13.21 6.03
C GLY A 156 11.31 -14.20 5.01
N ASP A 157 11.52 -15.46 5.37
CA ASP A 157 12.14 -16.45 4.49
C ASP A 157 11.15 -17.02 3.46
N TRP A 158 10.85 -16.24 2.41
CA TRP A 158 9.81 -16.55 1.39
C TRP A 158 10.25 -16.45 -0.08
#